data_AF-A0A1C0VV72-F1
#
_entry.id   AF-A0A1C0VV72-F1
#
_cell.length_a   1.000
_cell.length_b   1.000
_cell.length_c   1.000
_cell.angle_alpha   90.00
_cell.angle_beta   90.00
_cell.angle_gamma   90.00
#
_symmetry.space_group_name_H-M   'P 1'
#
loop_
_entity.id
_entity.type
_entity.pdbx_description
1 polymer ?
#
loop_
_entity_poly.entity_id
_entity_poly.type
_entity_poly.pdbx_seq_one_letter_code
_entity_poly.pdbx_strand_id
1 'polypeptide(L)'
;MSGLFEILEKIKAKPGMYIGRASATDLFMFIVGYRTARRELGVEPTEKEMEFYGDFQPWLQKRYQVSTSGSWARIIEFYTNNEERAFYRFYELLDEFLQRDSHSEVEQVKEKVGNLITG
;
A
#
# COMPACT_ATOMS: atom_id res chain seq x y z
N MET A 1 12.50 -3.85 15.29
CA MET A 1 11.09 -4.14 15.63
C MET A 1 10.47 -4.64 14.34
N SER A 2 10.03 -5.90 14.26
CA SER A 2 9.50 -6.44 13.00
C SER A 2 8.09 -5.92 12.70
N GLY A 3 7.97 -4.98 11.76
CA GLY A 3 6.69 -4.45 11.29
C GLY A 3 6.23 -5.03 9.95
N LEU A 4 5.01 -4.69 9.52
CA LEU A 4 4.43 -5.07 8.24
C LEU A 4 5.37 -4.71 7.08
N PHE A 5 5.85 -3.46 7.02
CA PHE A 5 6.69 -3.01 5.92
C PHE A 5 8.03 -3.75 5.85
N GLU A 6 8.60 -4.15 6.99
CA GLU A 6 9.83 -4.96 6.99
C GLU A 6 9.60 -6.37 6.43
N ILE A 7 8.46 -7.01 6.72
CA ILE A 7 8.14 -8.32 6.14
C ILE A 7 7.75 -8.19 4.66
N LEU A 8 7.10 -7.09 4.26
CA LEU A 8 6.78 -6.82 2.86
C LEU A 8 8.04 -6.71 2.00
N GLU A 9 9.10 -6.05 2.48
CA GLU A 9 10.39 -5.98 1.77
C GLU A 9 11.05 -7.36 1.63
N LYS A 10 10.97 -8.21 2.66
CA LYS A 10 11.47 -9.59 2.57
C LYS A 10 10.69 -10.42 1.55
N ILE A 11 9.37 -10.25 1.49
CA ILE A 11 8.51 -10.92 0.50
C ILE A 11 8.81 -10.40 -0.90
N LYS A 12 9.00 -9.09 -1.09
CA LYS A 12 9.38 -8.47 -2.37
C LYS A 12 10.63 -9.10 -2.95
N ALA A 13 11.64 -9.31 -2.09
CA ALA A 13 12.93 -9.85 -2.48
C ALA A 13 12.87 -11.36 -2.82
N LYS A 14 12.02 -12.14 -2.13
CA LYS A 14 11.96 -13.61 -2.27
C LYS A 14 10.52 -14.15 -2.18
N PRO A 15 9.61 -13.79 -3.10
CA PRO A 15 8.19 -14.11 -2.95
C PRO A 15 7.92 -15.62 -2.87
N GLY A 16 8.66 -16.43 -3.64
CA GLY A 16 8.56 -17.89 -3.59
C GLY A 16 8.83 -18.51 -2.22
N MET A 17 9.67 -17.88 -1.39
CA MET A 17 10.03 -18.37 -0.06
C MET A 17 8.95 -18.08 1.00
N TYR A 18 8.20 -16.98 0.83
CA TYR A 18 7.25 -16.52 1.85
C TYR A 18 5.80 -16.85 1.50
N ILE A 19 5.44 -16.73 0.22
CA ILE A 19 4.06 -16.87 -0.26
C ILE A 19 3.95 -17.84 -1.45
N GLY A 20 5.00 -18.61 -1.73
CA GLY A 20 5.02 -19.67 -2.76
C GLY A 20 5.25 -19.17 -4.20
N ARG A 21 4.82 -17.95 -4.53
CA ARG A 21 5.03 -17.32 -5.85
C ARG A 21 4.80 -15.81 -5.80
N ALA A 22 5.22 -15.08 -6.84
CA ALA A 22 4.91 -13.66 -6.98
C ALA A 22 3.43 -13.49 -7.40
N SER A 23 2.53 -13.34 -6.43
CA SER A 23 1.09 -13.16 -6.66
C SER A 23 0.53 -12.08 -5.74
N ALA A 24 -0.21 -11.13 -6.33
CA ALA A 24 -0.88 -10.06 -5.57
C ALA A 24 -1.99 -10.63 -4.67
N THR A 25 -2.73 -11.63 -5.14
CA THR A 25 -3.74 -12.32 -4.34
C THR A 25 -3.12 -13.08 -3.16
N ASP A 26 -2.03 -13.82 -3.38
CA ASP A 26 -1.36 -14.55 -2.29
C ASP A 26 -0.76 -13.58 -1.27
N LEU A 27 -0.21 -12.44 -1.73
CA LEU A 27 0.28 -11.37 -0.87
C LEU A 27 -0.85 -10.73 -0.04
N PHE A 28 -2.01 -10.48 -0.65
CA PHE A 28 -3.18 -9.95 0.07
C PHE A 28 -3.60 -10.90 1.19
N MET A 29 -3.71 -12.20 0.91
CA MET A 29 -4.05 -13.20 1.93
C MET A 29 -3.02 -13.27 3.05
N PHE A 30 -1.73 -13.18 2.71
CA PHE A 30 -0.66 -13.11 3.70
C PHE A 30 -0.83 -11.90 4.63
N ILE A 31 -1.07 -10.71 4.09
CA ILE A 31 -1.23 -9.46 4.89
C ILE A 31 -2.45 -9.57 5.82
N VAL A 32 -3.57 -10.11 5.33
CA VAL A 32 -4.77 -10.34 6.16
C VAL A 32 -4.48 -11.31 7.30
N GLY A 33 -3.79 -12.41 7.02
CA GLY A 33 -3.38 -13.40 8.03
C GLY A 33 -2.41 -12.80 9.05
N TYR A 34 -1.40 -12.05 8.59
CA TYR A 34 -0.41 -11.38 9.44
C TYR A 34 -1.05 -10.37 10.39
N ARG A 35 -1.97 -9.53 9.87
CA ARG A 35 -2.74 -8.58 10.69
C ARG A 35 -3.59 -9.31 11.73
N THR A 36 -4.29 -10.37 11.33
CA THR A 36 -5.11 -11.18 12.24
C THR A 36 -4.26 -11.78 13.35
N ALA A 37 -3.15 -12.45 13.01
CA ALA A 37 -2.27 -13.07 13.99
C ALA A 37 -1.69 -12.05 14.99
N ARG A 38 -1.26 -10.88 14.52
CA ARG A 38 -0.75 -9.81 15.41
C ARG A 38 -1.82 -9.31 16.37
N ARG A 39 -3.06 -9.13 15.90
CA ARG A 39 -4.18 -8.73 16.75
C ARG A 39 -4.46 -9.77 17.85
N GLU A 40 -4.52 -11.05 17.49
CA GLU A 40 -4.75 -12.14 18.46
C GLU A 40 -3.62 -12.25 19.50
N LEU A 41 -2.41 -11.84 19.13
CA LEU A 41 -1.24 -11.79 20.03
C LEU A 41 -1.12 -10.48 20.82
N GLY A 42 -2.07 -9.54 20.70
CA GLY A 42 -2.04 -8.25 21.39
C GLY A 42 -0.93 -7.32 20.89
N VAL A 43 -0.45 -7.52 19.66
CA VAL A 43 0.56 -6.65 19.05
C VAL A 43 -0.13 -5.52 18.31
N GLU A 44 -0.07 -4.32 18.88
CA GLU A 44 -0.66 -3.13 18.28
C GLU A 44 -0.01 -2.76 16.93
N PRO A 45 -0.79 -2.26 15.96
CA PRO A 45 -0.25 -1.69 14.73
C PRO A 45 0.38 -0.31 14.99
N THR A 46 1.40 0.02 14.22
CA THR A 46 1.91 1.40 14.13
C THR A 46 0.92 2.31 13.39
N GLU A 47 1.06 3.63 13.51
CA GLU A 47 0.22 4.60 12.78
C GLU A 47 0.23 4.36 11.27
N LYS A 48 1.41 4.14 10.68
CA LYS A 48 1.55 3.82 9.24
C LYS A 48 0.86 2.52 8.84
N GLU A 49 0.86 1.52 9.72
CA GLU A 49 0.14 0.27 9.48
C GLU A 49 -1.37 0.49 9.53
N MET A 50 -1.86 1.26 10.51
CA MET A 50 -3.29 1.62 10.60
C MET A 50 -3.76 2.36 9.35
N GLU A 51 -2.98 3.35 8.91
CA GLU A 51 -3.23 4.12 7.69
C GLU A 51 -3.25 3.20 6.45
N PHE A 52 -2.27 2.31 6.30
CA PHE A 52 -2.28 1.34 5.20
C PHE A 52 -3.53 0.44 5.23
N TYR A 53 -3.90 -0.08 6.40
CA TYR A 53 -5.07 -0.93 6.53
C TYR A 53 -6.40 -0.22 6.27
N GLY A 54 -6.49 1.08 6.57
CA GLY A 54 -7.70 1.88 6.37
C GLY A 54 -7.81 2.49 4.97
N ASP A 55 -6.71 3.04 4.46
CA ASP A 55 -6.77 4.05 3.39
C ASP A 55 -6.20 3.57 2.06
N PHE A 56 -5.40 2.50 2.04
CA PHE A 56 -4.80 2.02 0.78
C PHE A 56 -5.85 1.59 -0.25
N GLN A 57 -6.88 0.86 0.19
CA GLN A 57 -7.98 0.41 -0.68
C GLN A 57 -8.79 1.61 -1.24
N PRO A 58 -9.33 2.53 -0.41
CA PRO A 58 -10.01 3.74 -0.90
C PRO A 58 -9.14 4.59 -1.83
N TRP A 59 -7.86 4.77 -1.48
CA TRP A 59 -6.92 5.51 -2.32
C TRP A 59 -6.76 4.87 -3.69
N LEU A 60 -6.59 3.54 -3.74
CA LEU A 60 -6.43 2.80 -4.98
C LEU A 60 -7.69 2.85 -5.85
N GLN A 61 -8.87 2.71 -5.23
CA GLN A 61 -10.16 2.82 -5.90
C GLN A 61 -10.33 4.19 -6.56
N LYS A 62 -9.99 5.27 -5.83
CA LYS A 62 -10.01 6.64 -6.35
C LYS A 62 -9.05 6.80 -7.53
N ARG A 63 -7.83 6.26 -7.41
CA ARG A 63 -6.80 6.32 -8.47
C ARG A 63 -7.27 5.67 -9.76
N TYR A 64 -7.82 4.46 -9.68
CA TYR A 64 -8.30 3.71 -10.84
C TYR A 64 -9.73 4.07 -11.26
N GLN A 65 -10.39 4.99 -10.55
CA GLN A 65 -11.78 5.42 -10.80
C GLN A 65 -12.77 4.24 -10.79
N VAL A 66 -12.58 3.31 -9.85
CA VAL A 66 -13.42 2.12 -9.70
C VAL A 66 -14.20 2.15 -8.38
N SER A 67 -15.42 1.62 -8.40
CA SER A 67 -16.31 1.52 -7.23
C SER A 67 -16.51 0.08 -6.73
N THR A 68 -15.68 -0.86 -7.21
CA THR A 68 -15.78 -2.29 -6.88
C THR A 68 -15.49 -2.57 -5.41
N SER A 69 -16.22 -3.50 -4.80
CA SER A 69 -15.94 -4.04 -3.46
C SER A 69 -14.84 -5.10 -3.43
N GLY A 70 -14.25 -5.44 -4.58
CA GLY A 70 -13.11 -6.36 -4.66
C GLY A 70 -11.87 -5.83 -3.95
N SER A 71 -11.01 -6.74 -3.48
CA SER A 71 -9.74 -6.38 -2.86
C SER A 71 -8.84 -5.61 -3.81
N TRP A 72 -7.92 -4.80 -3.25
CA TRP A 72 -6.92 -4.07 -4.01
C TRP A 72 -6.11 -5.00 -4.91
N ALA A 73 -5.85 -6.23 -4.48
CA ALA A 73 -5.15 -7.24 -5.29
C ALA A 73 -5.92 -7.52 -6.59
N ARG A 74 -7.23 -7.74 -6.50
CA ARG A 74 -8.09 -7.98 -7.68
C ARG A 74 -8.17 -6.77 -8.60
N ILE A 75 -8.17 -5.56 -8.03
CA ILE A 75 -8.08 -4.32 -8.82
C ILE A 75 -6.76 -4.30 -9.60
N ILE A 76 -5.63 -4.52 -8.93
CA ILE A 76 -4.30 -4.47 -9.60
C ILE A 76 -4.18 -5.57 -10.67
N GLU A 77 -4.61 -6.79 -10.37
CA GLU A 77 -4.58 -7.91 -11.33
C GLU A 77 -5.40 -7.59 -12.58
N PHE A 78 -6.57 -6.97 -12.42
CA PHE A 78 -7.41 -6.56 -13.54
C PHE A 78 -6.68 -5.59 -14.49
N TYR A 79 -5.95 -4.60 -13.96
CA TYR A 79 -5.23 -3.62 -14.78
C TYR A 79 -3.88 -4.10 -15.32
N THR A 80 -3.29 -5.14 -14.75
CA THR A 80 -1.98 -5.66 -15.18
C THR A 80 -2.09 -6.89 -16.09
N ASN A 81 -3.22 -7.60 -16.03
CA ASN A 81 -3.50 -8.82 -16.79
C ASN A 81 -2.38 -9.89 -16.69
N ASN A 82 -1.66 -9.91 -15.57
CA ASN A 82 -0.59 -10.85 -15.27
C ASN A 82 -0.33 -10.84 -13.76
N GLU A 83 -0.38 -12.01 -13.14
CA GLU A 83 -0.30 -12.19 -11.69
C GLU A 83 1.04 -11.73 -11.09
N GLU A 84 2.16 -12.03 -11.75
CA GLU A 84 3.50 -11.63 -11.30
C GLU A 84 3.71 -10.11 -11.45
N ARG A 85 3.26 -9.52 -12.56
CA ARG A 85 3.30 -8.05 -12.72
C ARG A 85 2.39 -7.37 -11.71
N ALA A 86 1.25 -7.96 -11.37
CA ALA A 86 0.37 -7.42 -10.33
C ALA A 86 1.09 -7.36 -8.97
N PHE A 87 1.85 -8.40 -8.64
CA PHE A 87 2.65 -8.45 -7.41
C PHE A 87 3.64 -7.30 -7.35
N TYR A 88 4.44 -7.07 -8.39
CA TYR A 88 5.40 -5.95 -8.40
C TYR A 88 4.70 -4.59 -8.45
N ARG A 89 3.58 -4.48 -9.19
CA ARG A 89 2.78 -3.26 -9.26
C ARG A 89 2.22 -2.84 -7.90
N PHE A 90 1.89 -3.79 -7.02
CA PHE A 90 1.51 -3.48 -5.65
C PHE A 90 2.60 -2.69 -4.91
N TYR A 91 3.87 -3.08 -5.03
CA TYR A 91 4.96 -2.38 -4.33
C TYR A 91 5.17 -0.97 -4.88
N GLU A 92 5.06 -0.78 -6.19
CA GLU A 92 5.10 0.56 -6.79
C GLU A 92 3.95 1.44 -6.25
N LEU A 93 2.74 0.90 -6.21
CA LEU A 93 1.57 1.60 -5.68
C LEU A 93 1.67 1.87 -4.17
N LEU A 94 2.30 0.96 -3.42
CA LEU A 94 2.56 1.14 -2.01
C LEU A 94 3.52 2.30 -1.78
N ASP A 95 4.61 2.38 -2.56
CA ASP A 95 5.56 3.48 -2.50
C ASP A 95 4.89 4.81 -2.85
N GLU A 96 4.07 4.85 -3.91
CA GLU A 96 3.28 6.02 -4.30
C GLU A 96 2.29 6.44 -3.19
N PHE A 97 1.62 5.48 -2.56
CA PHE A 97 0.69 5.73 -1.46
C PHE A 97 1.42 6.32 -0.25
N LEU A 98 2.56 5.76 0.15
CA LEU A 98 3.31 6.24 1.31
C LEU A 98 3.96 7.61 1.08
N GLN A 99 4.19 8.00 -0.17
CA GLN A 99 4.78 9.30 -0.53
C GLN A 99 3.74 10.41 -0.76
N ARG A 100 2.44 10.10 -0.76
CA ARG A 100 1.38 11.05 -1.17
C ARG A 100 1.35 12.36 -0.37
N ASP A 101 1.72 12.31 0.91
CA ASP A 101 1.71 13.49 1.79
C ASP A 101 2.98 14.35 1.66
N SER A 102 4.07 13.80 1.13
CA SER A 102 5.28 14.59 0.85
C SER A 102 5.08 15.62 -0.27
N HIS A 103 4.09 15.41 -1.15
CA HIS A 103 3.70 16.37 -2.18
C HIS A 103 2.71 17.42 -1.68
N SER A 104 1.81 17.08 -0.76
CA SER A 104 0.79 18.02 -0.25
C SER A 104 1.41 19.13 0.59
N GLU A 105 2.48 18.85 1.34
CA GLU A 105 3.23 19.86 2.10
C GLU A 105 4.02 20.81 1.18
N VAL A 106 4.61 20.28 0.10
CA VAL A 106 5.39 21.10 -0.86
C VAL A 106 4.49 22.03 -1.67
N GLU A 107 3.29 21.58 -2.09
CA GLU A 107 2.29 22.42 -2.76
C GLU A 107 1.78 23.53 -1.82
N GLN A 108 1.45 23.20 -0.57
CA GLN A 108 0.96 24.17 0.43
C GLN A 108 2.01 25.21 0.84
N VAL A 109 3.29 24.82 0.88
CA VAL A 109 4.40 25.74 1.14
C VAL A 109 4.62 26.67 -0.06
N LYS A 110 4.53 26.17 -1.30
CA LYS A 110 4.63 27.00 -2.52
C LYS A 110 3.51 28.03 -2.63
N GLU A 111 2.27 27.69 -2.31
CA GLU A 111 1.14 28.65 -2.29
C GLU A 111 1.31 29.73 -1.22
N LYS A 112 1.74 29.36 -0.01
CA LYS A 112 1.99 30.32 1.08
C LYS A 112 3.13 31.29 0.75
N VAL A 113 4.22 30.79 0.17
CA VAL A 113 5.37 31.61 -0.22
C VAL A 113 5.03 32.50 -1.43
N GLY A 114 4.28 32.00 -2.41
CA GLY A 114 3.80 32.80 -3.54
C GLY A 114 2.96 34.00 -3.12
N ASN A 115 2.06 33.82 -2.16
CA ASN A 115 1.20 34.89 -1.65
C ASN A 115 1.92 35.95 -0.79
N LEU A 116 3.10 35.64 -0.24
CA LEU A 116 3.92 36.58 0.54
C LEU A 116 4.80 37.50 -0.32
N ILE A 117 5.05 37.13 -1.58
CA ILE A 117 5.95 37.86 -2.49
C ILE A 117 5.18 38.85 -3.38
N THR A 118 3.86 38.67 -3.50
CA THR A 118 2.96 39.53 -4.29
C THR A 118 2.10 40.49 -3.46
N GLY A 119 2.38 40.61 -2.15
CA GLY A 119 1.69 41.49 -1.21
C GLY A 119 2.52 42.69 -0.79
#